data_AF-A0A554K323-F1
#
_entry.id   AF-A0A554K323-F1
#
_cell.length_a   1.000
_cell.length_b   1.000
_cell.length_c   1.000
_cell.angle_alpha   90.00
_cell.angle_beta   90.00
_cell.angle_gamma   90.00
#
_symmetry.space_group_name_H-M   'P 1'
#
loop_
_entity.id
_entity.type
_entity.pdbx_description
1 polymer ?
#
loop_
_entity_poly.entity_id
_entity_poly.type
_entity_poly.pdbx_seq_one_letter_code
_entity_poly.pdbx_strand_id
1 'polypeptide(L)'
;MSKSANYPTFYNMQRKFIKIEQLAKYILPDEEVIFLDSSPTRDITLPPRTVLVAIHGTQIGLCGYQGTVYVGRNDSNSTVLLDVDAYSFNSDADSEGNIEVVGPIKVRGLHHSNDIPDPLKTGAPNRVVDRLEEISSGNLSDSNFIS
;
A
#
# COMPACT_ATOMS: atom_id res chain seq x y z
N MET A 1 42.68 8.65 -2.69
CA MET A 1 41.63 8.53 -1.65
C MET A 1 40.27 8.60 -2.35
N SER A 2 39.63 7.46 -2.57
CA SER A 2 38.32 7.40 -3.21
C SER A 2 37.24 7.64 -2.15
N LYS A 3 36.41 8.67 -2.34
CA LYS A 3 35.23 8.90 -1.51
C LYS A 3 34.21 7.81 -1.83
N SER A 4 34.06 6.85 -0.92
CA SER A 4 32.96 5.87 -0.98
C SER A 4 31.64 6.65 -0.93
N ALA A 5 30.86 6.58 -1.99
CA ALA A 5 29.49 7.07 -2.00
C ALA A 5 28.70 6.22 -0.99
N ASN A 6 28.16 6.88 0.04
CA ASN A 6 27.14 6.28 0.90
C ASN A 6 25.87 6.13 0.06
N TYR A 7 25.70 4.97 -0.57
CA TYR A 7 24.40 4.58 -1.09
C TYR A 7 23.47 4.38 0.12
N PRO A 8 22.23 4.89 0.08
CA PRO A 8 21.27 4.62 1.14
C PRO A 8 21.12 3.10 1.30
N THR A 9 21.39 2.62 2.50
CA THR A 9 21.13 1.23 2.90
C THR A 9 19.64 0.97 2.72
N PHE A 10 19.29 0.04 1.81
CA PHE A 10 17.93 -0.44 1.65
C PHE A 10 17.47 -1.11 2.95
N TYR A 11 16.82 -0.36 3.84
CA TYR A 11 16.23 -0.90 5.05
C TYR A 11 15.18 -1.97 4.68
N ASN A 12 15.46 -3.23 5.03
CA ASN A 12 14.55 -4.38 5.13
C ASN A 12 13.42 -4.48 4.09
N MET A 13 13.74 -4.67 2.81
CA MET A 13 12.77 -5.25 1.87
C MET A 13 12.51 -6.70 2.26
N GLN A 14 11.27 -7.04 2.63
CA GLN A 14 10.88 -8.41 2.93
C GLN A 14 10.27 -9.05 1.68
N ARG A 15 10.74 -10.26 1.36
CA ARG A 15 10.13 -11.12 0.34
C ARG A 15 9.32 -12.20 1.03
N LYS A 16 8.07 -12.37 0.64
CA LYS A 16 7.17 -13.42 1.15
C LYS A 16 6.48 -14.10 -0.01
N PHE A 17 6.21 -15.39 0.15
CA PHE A 17 5.41 -16.17 -0.79
C PHE A 17 4.11 -16.52 -0.08
N ILE A 18 2.99 -16.11 -0.66
CA ILE A 18 1.66 -16.35 -0.10
C ILE A 18 0.79 -17.04 -1.16
N LYS A 19 -0.32 -17.64 -0.74
CA LYS A 19 -1.23 -18.29 -1.69
C LYS A 19 -1.95 -17.26 -2.56
N ILE A 20 -2.03 -17.52 -3.87
CA ILE A 20 -2.71 -16.65 -4.85
C ILE A 20 -4.13 -16.30 -4.41
N GLU A 21 -4.88 -17.29 -3.89
CA GLU A 21 -6.27 -17.13 -3.42
C GLU A 21 -6.46 -16.03 -2.37
N GLN A 22 -5.41 -15.68 -1.62
CA GLN A 22 -5.48 -14.62 -0.61
C GLN A 22 -5.56 -13.22 -1.22
N LEU A 23 -4.88 -12.99 -2.35
CA LEU A 23 -4.87 -11.70 -3.04
C LEU A 23 -5.82 -11.64 -4.24
N ALA A 24 -5.96 -12.74 -4.99
CA ALA A 24 -6.71 -12.76 -6.26
C ALA A 24 -8.16 -12.31 -6.14
N LYS A 25 -8.82 -12.58 -5.00
CA LYS A 25 -10.20 -12.12 -4.73
C LYS A 25 -10.37 -10.60 -4.64
N TYR A 26 -9.27 -9.86 -4.53
CA TYR A 26 -9.25 -8.39 -4.48
C TYR A 26 -8.64 -7.78 -5.75
N ILE A 27 -8.49 -8.55 -6.83
CA ILE A 27 -8.04 -8.04 -8.12
C ILE A 27 -9.25 -8.07 -9.05
N LEU A 28 -9.68 -6.90 -9.50
CA LEU A 28 -10.82 -6.76 -10.42
C LEU A 28 -10.34 -6.77 -11.87
N PRO A 29 -11.24 -7.10 -12.81
CA PRO A 29 -11.06 -6.74 -14.22
C PRO A 29 -10.79 -5.23 -14.37
N ASP A 30 -10.03 -4.85 -15.40
CA ASP A 30 -9.80 -3.45 -15.78
C ASP A 30 -8.93 -2.60 -14.83
N GLU A 31 -8.10 -3.23 -13.98
CA GLU A 31 -7.10 -2.52 -13.16
C GLU A 31 -7.73 -1.48 -12.22
N GLU A 32 -8.88 -1.79 -11.65
CA GLU A 32 -9.52 -0.91 -10.66
C GLU A 32 -8.80 -0.95 -9.30
N VAL A 33 -8.87 0.18 -8.58
CA VAL A 33 -8.36 0.28 -7.21
C VAL A 33 -9.43 -0.15 -6.22
N ILE A 34 -9.16 -1.17 -5.42
CA ILE A 34 -10.05 -1.60 -4.33
C ILE A 34 -9.52 -1.09 -2.99
N PHE A 35 -10.39 -0.45 -2.22
CA PHE A 35 -10.10 -0.09 -0.83
C PHE A 35 -10.47 -1.22 0.12
N LEU A 36 -9.58 -1.48 1.08
CA LEU A 36 -9.74 -2.53 2.07
C LEU A 36 -9.87 -1.93 3.47
N ASP A 37 -10.68 -2.56 4.32
CA ASP A 37 -10.83 -2.19 5.73
C ASP A 37 -9.72 -2.78 6.62
N SER A 38 -8.99 -3.78 6.11
CA SER A 38 -7.89 -4.44 6.82
C SER A 38 -6.86 -4.99 5.84
N SER A 39 -5.81 -5.63 6.36
CA SER A 39 -4.78 -6.23 5.53
C SER A 39 -5.38 -7.33 4.63
N PRO A 40 -5.04 -7.39 3.33
CA PRO A 40 -5.55 -8.43 2.45
C PRO A 40 -5.08 -9.83 2.85
N THR A 41 -3.96 -9.93 3.59
CA THR A 41 -3.42 -11.18 4.13
C THR A 41 -2.75 -10.94 5.48
N ARG A 42 -2.68 -11.98 6.32
CA ARG A 42 -1.94 -11.95 7.60
C ARG A 42 -0.43 -11.77 7.40
N ASP A 43 0.07 -12.07 6.21
CA ASP A 43 1.49 -11.95 5.88
C ASP A 43 1.92 -10.50 5.60
N ILE A 44 0.97 -9.59 5.34
CA ILE A 44 1.22 -8.15 5.25
C ILE A 44 0.81 -7.54 6.58
N THR A 45 1.80 -7.11 7.37
CA THR A 45 1.55 -6.41 8.63
C THR A 45 1.32 -4.93 8.36
N LEU A 46 0.15 -4.41 8.74
CA LEU A 46 -0.13 -2.99 8.62
C LEU A 46 0.61 -2.19 9.71
N PRO A 47 1.23 -1.06 9.37
CA PRO A 47 1.83 -0.17 10.35
C PRO A 47 0.75 0.44 11.26
N PRO A 48 1.11 0.84 12.49
CA PRO A 48 0.23 1.65 13.33
C PRO A 48 -0.23 2.91 12.58
N ARG A 49 -1.43 3.40 12.92
CA ARG A 49 -2.03 4.61 12.30
C ARG A 49 -2.20 4.51 10.78
N THR A 50 -2.44 3.30 10.29
CA THR A 50 -2.89 3.10 8.91
C THR A 50 -4.21 3.86 8.69
N VAL A 51 -4.22 4.69 7.66
CA VAL A 51 -5.37 5.52 7.23
C VAL A 51 -6.11 4.82 6.10
N LEU A 52 -5.36 4.26 5.15
CA LEU A 52 -5.93 3.53 4.02
C LEU A 52 -5.09 2.31 3.67
N VAL A 53 -5.79 1.29 3.18
CA VAL A 53 -5.22 0.15 2.47
C VAL A 53 -5.94 0.07 1.15
N ALA A 54 -5.20 0.04 0.05
CA ALA A 54 -5.74 -0.09 -1.28
C ALA A 54 -4.94 -1.12 -2.07
N ILE A 55 -5.60 -1.85 -2.95
CA ILE A 55 -4.95 -2.79 -3.86
C ILE A 55 -5.29 -2.38 -5.29
N HIS A 56 -4.28 -2.45 -6.13
CA HIS A 56 -4.38 -2.21 -7.56
C HIS A 56 -3.60 -3.32 -8.26
N GLY A 57 -4.20 -4.01 -9.21
CA GLY A 57 -3.53 -5.12 -9.89
C GLY A 57 -4.33 -5.63 -11.07
N THR A 58 -3.74 -6.59 -11.77
CA THR A 58 -4.27 -7.20 -12.98
C THR A 58 -3.95 -8.69 -13.02
N GLN A 59 -4.79 -9.44 -13.73
CA GLN A 59 -4.54 -10.85 -14.05
C GLN A 59 -3.67 -10.95 -15.32
N ILE A 60 -2.61 -11.74 -15.25
CA ILE A 60 -1.71 -12.03 -16.37
C ILE A 60 -1.94 -13.48 -16.82
N GLY A 61 -2.40 -13.66 -18.06
CA GLY A 61 -2.68 -14.99 -18.59
C GLY A 61 -3.80 -15.70 -17.84
N LEU A 62 -3.76 -17.04 -17.77
CA LEU A 62 -4.85 -17.82 -17.17
C LEU A 62 -4.85 -17.78 -15.63
N CYS A 63 -3.67 -17.69 -15.00
CA CYS A 63 -3.53 -17.85 -13.54
C CYS A 63 -2.54 -16.87 -12.88
N GLY A 64 -1.86 -16.02 -13.65
CA GLY A 64 -0.88 -15.06 -13.12
C GLY A 64 -1.56 -13.79 -12.61
N TYR A 65 -0.92 -13.11 -11.67
CA TYR A 65 -1.41 -11.85 -11.10
C TYR A 65 -0.23 -10.93 -10.80
N GLN A 66 -0.36 -9.64 -11.09
CA GLN A 66 0.60 -8.62 -10.67
C GLN A 66 -0.11 -7.38 -10.17
N GLY A 67 0.58 -6.62 -9.32
CA GLY A 67 0.02 -5.38 -8.80
C GLY A 67 0.75 -4.87 -7.57
N THR A 68 0.06 -4.03 -6.82
CA THR A 68 0.59 -3.39 -5.62
C THR A 68 -0.50 -3.22 -4.58
N VAL A 69 -0.17 -3.54 -3.33
CA VAL A 69 -0.93 -3.10 -2.16
C VAL A 69 -0.29 -1.82 -1.63
N TYR A 70 -1.06 -0.75 -1.58
CA TYR A 70 -0.69 0.54 -1.00
C TYR A 70 -1.23 0.64 0.42
N VAL A 71 -0.39 1.08 1.35
CA VAL A 71 -0.76 1.34 2.73
C VAL A 71 -0.36 2.77 3.06
N GLY A 72 -1.37 3.64 3.19
CA GLY A 72 -1.17 5.01 3.63
C GLY A 72 -1.28 5.09 5.15
N ARG A 73 -0.31 5.74 5.80
CA ARG A 73 -0.31 5.96 7.25
C ARG A 73 -0.03 7.42 7.56
N ASN A 74 -0.63 7.91 8.64
CA ASN A 74 -0.28 9.21 9.20
C ASN A 74 0.66 9.01 10.39
N ASP A 75 1.80 9.70 10.35
CA ASP A 75 2.79 9.70 11.42
C ASP A 75 2.94 11.13 11.94
N SER A 76 2.65 11.34 13.22
CA SER A 76 2.72 12.67 13.83
C SER A 76 4.14 13.22 13.93
N ASN A 77 5.15 12.37 13.72
CA ASN A 77 6.56 12.77 13.67
C ASN A 77 7.04 13.02 12.23
N SER A 78 6.18 12.82 11.23
CA SER A 78 6.49 13.04 9.83
C SER A 78 6.11 14.46 9.39
N THR A 79 6.89 15.02 8.47
CA THR A 79 6.59 16.32 7.84
C THR A 79 5.74 16.16 6.57
N VAL A 80 5.36 14.91 6.24
CA VAL A 80 4.48 14.59 5.13
C VAL A 80 3.04 14.42 5.63
N LEU A 81 2.08 14.74 4.76
CA LEU A 81 0.65 14.55 5.02
C LEU A 81 0.33 13.05 5.20
N LEU A 82 0.89 12.22 4.32
CA LEU A 82 0.68 10.78 4.30
C LEU A 82 1.97 10.05 3.89
N ASP A 83 2.46 9.19 4.77
CA ASP A 83 3.51 8.22 4.44
C ASP A 83 2.88 7.03 3.71
N VAL A 84 3.50 6.55 2.64
CA VAL A 84 2.97 5.46 1.81
C VAL A 84 3.96 4.31 1.74
N ASP A 85 3.50 3.13 2.15
CA ASP A 85 4.20 1.86 1.98
C ASP A 85 3.56 1.08 0.83
N ALA A 86 4.36 0.60 -0.10
CA ALA A 86 3.92 -0.24 -1.21
C ALA A 86 4.43 -1.67 -1.06
N TYR A 87 3.57 -2.65 -1.34
CA TYR A 87 3.92 -4.06 -1.43
C TYR A 87 3.62 -4.52 -2.84
N SER A 88 4.66 -4.66 -3.65
CA SER A 88 4.53 -5.17 -5.01
C SER A 88 4.25 -6.67 -4.94
N PHE A 89 3.36 -7.17 -5.77
CA PHE A 89 3.15 -8.59 -5.91
C PHE A 89 3.20 -9.02 -7.37
N ASN A 90 3.71 -10.21 -7.61
CA ASN A 90 3.76 -10.84 -8.92
C ASN A 90 3.71 -12.36 -8.79
N SER A 91 2.95 -13.03 -9.64
CA SER A 91 3.01 -14.47 -9.84
C SER A 91 3.19 -14.75 -11.32
N ASP A 92 4.18 -15.59 -11.63
CA ASP A 92 4.29 -16.16 -12.97
C ASP A 92 3.09 -17.08 -13.24
N ALA A 93 2.68 -17.20 -14.51
CA ALA A 93 1.55 -18.06 -14.89
C ALA A 93 1.77 -19.54 -14.54
N ASP A 94 3.03 -19.94 -14.34
CA ASP A 94 3.45 -21.29 -13.96
C ASP A 94 3.68 -21.47 -12.45
N SER A 95 3.40 -20.45 -11.63
CA SER A 95 3.64 -20.55 -10.19
C SER A 95 2.69 -21.58 -9.56
N GLU A 96 3.21 -22.39 -8.64
CA GLU A 96 2.50 -23.47 -7.93
C GLU A 96 1.45 -22.93 -6.92
N GLY A 97 0.54 -22.06 -7.37
CA GLY A 97 -0.50 -21.46 -6.54
C GLY A 97 -0.01 -20.37 -5.59
N ASN A 98 1.24 -19.92 -5.73
CA ASN A 98 1.84 -18.90 -4.88
C ASN A 98 2.15 -17.60 -5.64
N ILE A 99 2.04 -16.49 -4.94
CA ILE A 99 2.39 -15.16 -5.40
C ILE A 99 3.51 -14.61 -4.53
N GLU A 100 4.51 -14.03 -5.18
CA GLU A 100 5.57 -13.32 -4.50
C GLU A 100 5.10 -11.93 -4.13
N VAL A 101 5.29 -11.55 -2.87
CA VAL A 101 5.07 -10.20 -2.36
C VAL A 101 6.39 -9.63 -1.86
N VAL A 102 6.72 -8.43 -2.34
CA VAL A 102 7.94 -7.69 -2.02
C VAL A 102 7.57 -6.35 -1.41
N GLY A 103 8.00 -6.12 -0.16
CA GLY A 103 7.78 -4.85 0.54
C GLY A 103 8.06 -4.94 2.03
N PRO A 104 7.83 -3.85 2.80
CA PRO A 104 7.36 -2.55 2.32
C PRO A 104 8.45 -1.81 1.52
N ILE A 105 8.07 -1.27 0.37
CA ILE A 105 8.83 -0.28 -0.39
C ILE A 105 8.31 1.08 0.05
N LYS A 106 9.18 1.92 0.63
CA LYS A 106 8.81 3.28 1.02
C LYS A 106 8.64 4.12 -0.23
N VAL A 107 7.40 4.45 -0.56
CA VAL A 107 7.08 5.38 -1.65
C VAL A 107 7.25 6.80 -1.10
N ARG A 108 7.60 7.75 -1.97
CA ARG A 108 7.71 9.15 -1.58
C ARG A 108 6.43 9.59 -0.85
N GLY A 109 6.58 10.10 0.38
CA GLY A 109 5.47 10.62 1.15
C GLY A 109 4.79 11.79 0.43
N LEU A 110 3.48 11.90 0.62
CA LEU A 110 2.66 12.93 0.02
C LEU A 110 2.67 14.14 0.93
N HIS A 111 3.09 15.32 0.45
CA HIS A 111 3.22 16.51 1.28
C HIS A 111 1.95 17.37 1.27
N HIS A 112 1.16 17.26 0.20
CA HIS A 112 -0.04 18.04 -0.02
C HIS A 112 -1.20 17.15 -0.47
N SER A 113 -2.44 17.59 -0.24
CA SER A 113 -3.64 16.81 -0.59
C SER A 113 -3.80 16.59 -2.10
N ASN A 114 -3.28 17.51 -2.93
CA ASN A 114 -3.25 17.36 -4.38
C ASN A 114 -2.24 16.30 -4.85
N ASP A 115 -1.22 15.95 -4.05
CA ASP A 115 -0.27 14.88 -4.36
C ASP A 115 -0.91 13.48 -4.29
N ILE A 116 -2.07 13.36 -3.64
CA ILE A 116 -2.82 12.10 -3.57
C ILE A 116 -3.31 11.75 -4.99
N PRO A 117 -3.04 10.54 -5.50
CA PRO A 117 -3.56 10.10 -6.80
C PRO A 117 -5.08 10.20 -6.88
N ASP A 118 -5.61 10.65 -8.01
CA ASP A 118 -7.06 10.82 -8.20
C ASP A 118 -7.88 9.54 -8.03
N PRO A 119 -7.40 8.33 -8.41
CA PRO A 119 -8.08 7.08 -8.06
C PRO A 119 -8.27 6.91 -6.55
N LEU A 120 -7.32 7.41 -5.75
CA LEU A 120 -7.41 7.37 -4.30
C LEU A 120 -8.33 8.46 -3.71
N LYS A 121 -8.66 9.51 -4.48
CA LYS A 121 -9.60 10.56 -4.07
C LYS A 121 -11.04 10.21 -4.45
N THR A 122 -11.23 9.69 -5.66
CA THR A 122 -12.55 9.61 -6.31
C THR A 122 -13.26 8.29 -6.01
N GLY A 123 -12.49 7.20 -5.84
CA GLY A 123 -13.01 5.86 -5.51
C GLY A 123 -12.92 5.51 -4.02
N ALA A 124 -12.43 6.43 -3.19
CA ALA A 124 -12.26 6.17 -1.76
C ALA A 124 -13.60 6.07 -1.03
N PRO A 125 -13.78 5.10 -0.12
CA PRO A 125 -14.87 5.11 0.83
C PRO A 125 -14.85 6.40 1.66
N ASN A 126 -16.03 6.92 2.05
CA ASN A 126 -16.15 8.15 2.83
C ASN A 126 -15.23 8.19 4.06
N ARG A 127 -15.08 7.06 4.77
CA ARG A 127 -14.15 6.95 5.91
C ARG A 127 -12.70 7.34 5.59
N VAL A 128 -12.23 7.06 4.38
CA VAL A 128 -10.88 7.42 3.92
C VAL A 128 -10.85 8.90 3.54
N VAL A 129 -11.87 9.38 2.83
CA VAL A 129 -12.01 10.80 2.46
C VAL A 129 -12.03 11.69 3.69
N ASP A 130 -12.93 11.42 4.63
CA ASP A 130 -13.09 12.16 5.89
C ASP A 130 -11.76 12.22 6.65
N ARG A 131 -11.02 11.10 6.71
CA ARG A 131 -9.73 11.06 7.42
C ARG A 131 -8.65 11.85 6.71
N LEU A 132 -8.60 11.81 5.38
CA LEU A 132 -7.67 12.64 4.60
C LEU A 132 -7.98 14.13 4.80
N GLU A 133 -9.26 14.51 4.89
CA GLU A 133 -9.70 15.88 5.19
C GLU A 133 -9.30 16.31 6.61
N GLU A 134 -9.51 15.48 7.63
CA GLU A 134 -9.07 15.72 9.01
C GLU A 134 -7.56 15.96 9.10
N ILE A 135 -6.78 15.10 8.45
CA ILE A 135 -5.32 15.22 8.40
C ILE A 135 -4.92 16.52 7.69
N SER A 136 -5.55 16.85 6.56
CA SER A 136 -5.26 18.06 5.79
C SER A 136 -5.62 19.36 6.53
N SER A 137 -6.63 19.33 7.39
CA SER A 137 -7.10 20.47 8.18
C SER A 137 -6.36 20.63 9.52
N GLY A 138 -5.47 19.70 9.88
CA GLY A 138 -4.73 19.70 11.14
C GLY A 138 -5.58 19.32 12.36
N ASN A 139 -6.82 18.85 12.16
CA ASN A 139 -7.72 18.42 13.21
C ASN A 139 -7.53 16.92 13.49
N LEU A 140 -6.35 16.54 13.98
CA LEU A 140 -6.03 15.14 14.24
C LEU A 140 -6.73 14.66 15.51
N SER A 141 -7.74 13.81 15.38
CA SER A 141 -8.17 12.94 16.47
C SER A 141 -7.20 11.75 16.59
N ASP A 142 -6.72 11.47 17.80
CA ASP A 142 -5.84 10.33 18.14
C ASP A 142 -6.60 8.98 18.17
N SER A 143 -7.79 8.90 17.57
CA SER A 143 -8.53 7.64 17.49
C SER A 143 -7.78 6.64 16.60
N ASN A 144 -7.42 5.49 17.17
CA ASN A 144 -6.87 4.36 16.42
C ASN A 144 -7.87 3.97 15.32
N PHE A 145 -7.46 4.15 14.07
CA PHE A 145 -8.34 4.03 12.91
C PHE A 145 -8.66 2.57 12.54
N ILE A 146 -8.03 1.60 13.21
CA ILE A 146 -8.30 0.16 13.04
C ILE A 146 -8.17 -0.49 14.43
N SER A 147 -9.30 -0.92 14.98
CA SER A 147 -9.40 -1.85 16.11
C SER A 147 -10.02 -3.14 15.63
#